data_AF-A0AAW0HB90-F1
#
_entry.id   AF-A0AAW0HB90-F1
#
_cell.length_a   1.000
_cell.length_b   1.000
_cell.length_c   1.000
_cell.angle_alpha   90.00
_cell.angle_beta   90.00
_cell.angle_gamma   90.00
#
_symmetry.space_group_name_H-M   'P 1'
#
loop_
_entity.id
_entity.type
_entity.pdbx_description
1 polymer ?
#
loop_
_entity_poly.entity_id
_entity_poly.type
_entity_poly.pdbx_seq_one_letter_code
_entity_poly.pdbx_strand_id
1 'polypeptide(L)' 'MCHLQFPGEQCSRGRGICTATAEEACMVGKMYKRDGTIWLNFKGCLKNCANVKNIRWGPYLVNFRCCRGYDMCNEAF' A
#
# COMPACT_ATOMS: atom_id res chain seq x y z
N MET A 1 2.90 8.38 9.94
CA MET A 1 2.72 7.06 9.30
C MET A 1 3.77 6.87 8.22
N CYS A 2 4.10 5.62 7.92
CA CYS A 2 5.11 5.25 6.94
C CYS A 2 4.46 4.88 5.61
N HIS A 3 5.08 5.26 4.49
CA HIS A 3 4.65 4.82 3.16
C HIS A 3 5.42 3.61 2.63
N LEU A 4 6.57 3.30 3.22
CA LEU A 4 7.31 2.07 3.00
C LEU A 4 7.72 1.55 4.37
N GLN A 5 7.51 0.26 4.61
CA GLN A 5 7.87 -0.39 5.86
C GLN A 5 8.28 -1.84 5.58
N PHE A 6 9.54 -2.14 5.82
CA PHE A 6 10.05 -3.52 5.88
C PHE A 6 9.90 -4.08 7.31
N PRO A 7 9.81 -5.41 7.48
CA PRO A 7 9.86 -6.03 8.80
C PRO A 7 11.11 -5.60 9.58
N GLY A 8 10.93 -5.10 10.79
CA GLY A 8 12.03 -4.68 11.67
C GLY A 8 12.52 -3.24 11.48
N GLU A 9 12.03 -2.49 10.49
CA GLU A 9 12.37 -1.08 10.32
C GLU A 9 11.50 -0.14 11.17
N GLN A 10 12.13 0.89 11.74
CA GLN A 10 11.46 2.07 12.28
C GLN A 10 11.40 3.13 11.18
N CYS A 11 10.22 3.42 10.67
CA CYS A 11 10.09 4.21 9.47
C CYS A 11 10.46 5.70 9.65
N SER A 12 10.95 6.30 8.57
CA SER A 12 11.08 7.75 8.42
C SER A 12 9.82 8.38 7.79
N ARG A 13 9.34 9.48 8.35
CA ARG A 13 8.17 10.23 7.86
C ARG A 13 8.53 10.98 6.56
N GLY A 14 7.63 11.02 5.58
CA GLY A 14 7.64 12.08 4.55
C GLY A 14 7.99 11.72 3.10
N ARG A 15 8.18 10.44 2.72
CA ARG A 15 8.27 10.04 1.30
C ARG A 15 7.03 9.25 0.90
N GLY A 16 6.33 9.62 -0.18
CA GLY A 16 5.19 8.84 -0.72
C GLY A 16 3.78 9.41 -0.47
N ILE A 17 3.66 10.71 -0.13
CA ILE A 17 2.37 11.38 0.08
C ILE A 17 1.49 11.18 -1.15
N CYS A 18 0.29 10.66 -0.92
CA CYS A 18 -0.72 10.47 -1.96
C CYS A 18 -1.80 11.53 -1.79
N THR A 19 -1.77 12.54 -2.64
CA THR A 19 -2.90 13.43 -2.91
C THR A 19 -3.71 12.77 -4.00
N ALA A 20 -4.92 12.30 -3.67
CA ALA A 20 -5.73 11.53 -4.61
C ALA A 20 -6.19 12.46 -5.75
N THR A 21 -5.42 12.51 -6.83
CA THR A 21 -5.83 13.23 -8.04
C THR A 21 -7.10 12.59 -8.61
N ALA A 22 -7.85 13.29 -9.46
CA ALA A 22 -9.15 12.79 -9.95
C ALA A 22 -9.07 11.41 -10.62
N GLU A 23 -7.90 11.03 -11.14
CA GLU A 23 -7.64 9.75 -11.78
C GLU A 23 -7.03 8.69 -10.86
N GLU A 24 -6.73 9.02 -9.59
CA GLU A 24 -6.00 8.18 -8.65
C GLU A 24 -6.78 7.95 -7.35
N ALA A 25 -6.48 6.83 -6.68
CA ALA A 25 -6.99 6.54 -5.35
C ALA A 25 -5.85 6.21 -4.40
N CYS A 26 -5.97 6.63 -3.14
CA CYS A 26 -5.04 6.23 -2.10
C CYS A 26 -5.15 4.72 -1.86
N MET A 27 -4.02 4.08 -1.60
CA MET A 27 -3.93 2.64 -1.45
C MET A 27 -2.99 2.22 -0.33
N VAL A 28 -3.20 1.03 0.21
CA VAL A 28 -2.23 0.27 1.03
C VAL A 28 -1.96 -1.06 0.33
N GLY A 29 -0.69 -1.33 0.09
CA GLY A 29 -0.16 -2.57 -0.43
C GLY A 29 0.50 -3.36 0.69
N LYS A 30 0.18 -4.65 0.79
CA LYS A 30 0.89 -5.60 1.65
C LYS A 30 1.41 -6.73 0.80
N MET A 31 2.73 -6.91 0.78
CA MET A 31 3.40 -7.98 0.06
C MET A 31 3.82 -9.05 1.03
N TYR A 32 3.52 -10.29 0.67
CA TYR A 32 3.81 -11.48 1.47
C TYR A 32 4.73 -12.40 0.67
N LYS A 33 5.69 -13.02 1.36
CA LYS A 33 6.42 -14.18 0.85
C LYS A 33 5.46 -15.37 0.73
N ARG A 34 5.88 -16.43 0.04
CA ARG A 34 5.07 -17.65 -0.13
C ARG A 34 4.69 -18.33 1.19
N ASP A 35 5.50 -18.15 2.23
CA ASP A 35 5.26 -18.66 3.58
C ASP A 35 4.26 -17.82 4.40
N GLY A 36 3.73 -16.74 3.83
CA GLY A 36 2.80 -15.82 4.50
C GLY A 36 3.47 -14.72 5.32
N THR A 37 4.81 -14.68 5.38
CA THR A 37 5.53 -13.61 6.07
C THR A 37 5.40 -12.31 5.29
N ILE A 38 5.07 -11.21 5.98
CA ILE A 38 5.06 -9.87 5.37
C ILE A 38 6.48 -9.53 4.93
N TRP A 39 6.66 -9.16 3.66
CA TRP A 39 7.92 -8.66 3.12
C TRP A 39 7.97 -7.14 3.09
N LEU A 40 6.86 -6.49 2.72
CA LEU A 40 6.77 -5.04 2.60
C LEU A 40 5.33 -4.58 2.81
N ASN A 41 5.14 -3.55 3.62
CA ASN A 41 3.92 -2.75 3.64
C ASN A 41 4.22 -1.41 2.97
N PHE A 42 3.31 -0.94 2.12
CA PHE A 42 3.48 0.35 1.47
C PHE A 42 2.16 1.10 1.29
N LYS A 43 2.23 2.44 1.22
CA LYS A 43 1.10 3.34 1.01
C LYS A 43 1.41 4.25 -0.18
N GLY A 44 0.43 4.51 -1.05
CA GLY A 44 0.64 5.31 -2.27
C GLY A 44 -0.66 5.65 -3.01
N CYS A 45 -0.54 6.19 -4.22
CA CYS A 45 -1.63 6.42 -5.16
C CYS A 45 -1.61 5.36 -6.27
N LEU A 46 -2.78 4.94 -6.76
CA LEU A 46 -2.89 4.07 -7.93
C LEU A 46 -4.11 4.47 -8.77
N LYS A 47 -3.93 4.63 -10.09
CA LYS A 47 -5.01 5.06 -11.00
C LYS A 47 -6.24 4.13 -10.98
N ASN A 48 -6.01 2.87 -11.33
CA ASN A 48 -7.05 1.84 -11.36
C ASN A 48 -7.06 1.02 -10.06
N CYS A 49 -7.10 1.70 -8.91
CA CYS A 49 -7.04 1.01 -7.64
C CYS A 49 -8.29 0.15 -7.38
N ALA A 50 -8.06 -1.14 -7.13
CA ALA A 50 -9.09 -2.10 -6.74
C ALA A 50 -8.69 -2.86 -5.46
N ASN A 51 -9.67 -3.20 -4.64
CA ASN A 51 -9.46 -4.07 -3.48
C ASN A 51 -9.26 -5.49 -3.97
N VAL A 52 -8.05 -6.01 -3.81
CA VAL A 52 -7.67 -7.34 -4.29
C VAL A 52 -6.83 -8.04 -3.26
N LYS A 53 -6.97 -9.36 -3.19
CA LYS A 53 -6.26 -10.22 -2.24
C LYS A 53 -5.51 -11.31 -2.99
N ASN A 54 -4.31 -11.62 -2.51
CA ASN A 54 -3.47 -12.71 -2.98
C ASN A 54 -3.16 -12.64 -4.49
N ILE A 55 -3.03 -11.42 -5.06
CA ILE A 55 -2.54 -11.29 -6.43
C ILE A 55 -1.09 -11.76 -6.46
N ARG A 56 -0.78 -12.63 -7.40
CA ARG A 56 0.58 -13.10 -7.61
C ARG A 56 1.39 -12.04 -8.34
N TRP A 57 2.45 -11.55 -7.69
CA TRP A 57 3.42 -10.64 -8.28
C TRP A 57 4.83 -11.24 -8.13
N GLY A 58 5.26 -11.95 -9.17
CA GLY A 58 6.50 -12.72 -9.14
C GLY A 58 6.48 -13.79 -8.03
N PRO A 59 7.43 -13.76 -7.06
CA PRO A 59 7.45 -14.70 -5.94
C PRO A 59 6.52 -14.31 -4.78
N TYR A 60 5.93 -13.10 -4.80
CA TYR A 60 5.14 -12.57 -3.70
C TYR A 60 3.63 -12.68 -3.97
N LEU A 61 2.87 -12.73 -2.88
CA LEU A 61 1.42 -12.49 -2.88
C LEU A 61 1.17 -11.07 -2.42
N VAL A 62 0.30 -10.34 -3.11
CA VAL A 62 0.08 -8.91 -2.85
C VAL A 62 -1.40 -8.64 -2.62
N ASN A 63 -1.67 -7.91 -1.54
CA ASN A 63 -2.99 -7.38 -1.21
C ASN A 63 -2.99 -5.88 -1.45
N PHE A 64 -3.97 -5.37 -2.20
CA PHE A 64 -4.24 -3.94 -2.28
C PHE A 64 -5.55 -3.62 -1.57
N ARG A 65 -5.54 -2.52 -0.80
CA ARG A 65 -6.73 -1.90 -0.24
C ARG A 65 -6.76 -0.44 -0.64
N CYS A 66 -7.85 0.00 -1.24
CA CYS A 66 -8.02 1.35 -1.78
C CYS A 66 -9.04 2.14 -0.96
N CYS A 67 -8.89 3.45 -0.93
CA CYS A 67 -9.89 4.39 -0.43
C CYS A 67 -9.95 5.61 -1.35
N ARG A 68 -11.11 6.27 -1.36
CA ARG A 68 -11.43 7.46 -2.17
C ARG A 68 -12.19 8.46 -1.30
N GLY A 69 -12.17 9.73 -1.68
CA GLY A 69 -13.03 10.77 -1.10
C GLY A 69 -12.30 11.91 -0.39
N TYR A 70 -11.04 11.71 0.00
CA TYR A 70 -10.19 12.77 0.55
C TYR A 70 -8.71 12.34 0.52
N ASP A 71 -7.82 13.31 0.55
CA ASP A 71 -6.37 13.09 0.57
C ASP A 71 -5.95 12.30 1.81
N MET A 72 -4.95 11.42 1.64
CA MET A 72 -4.39 10.63 2.74
C MET A 72 -5.39 9.67 3.44
N CYS A 73 -6.51 9.31 2.81
CA CYS A 73 -7.50 8.40 3.43
C CYS A 73 -6.96 7.01 3.81
N ASN A 74 -5.80 6.63 3.27
CA ASN A 74 -5.12 5.37 3.54
C ASN A 74 -4.22 5.43 4.79
N GLU A 75 -4.13 6.58 5.45
CA GLU A 75 -3.40 6.74 6.69
C GLU A 75 -3.98 5.84 7.80
N ALA A 76 -5.31 5.75 7.92
CA ALA A 76 -5.96 4.96 8.97
C ALA A 76 -5.93 3.41 8.79
N PHE A 77 -5.29 2.89 7.73
CA PHE A 77 -5.19 1.45 7.43
C PHE A 77 -3.95 0.77 7.99
#